data_AF-A0A966Y5H3-F1
#
_entry.id   AF-A0A966Y5H3-F1
#
_cell.length_a   1.000
_cell.length_b   1.000
_cell.length_c   1.000
_cell.angle_alpha   90.00
_cell.angle_beta   90.00
_cell.angle_gamma   90.00
#
_symmetry.space_group_name_H-M   'P 1'
#
loop_
_entity.id
_entity.type
_entity.pdbx_description
1 polymer ?
#
loop_
_entity_poly.entity_id
_entity_poly.type
_entity_poly.pdbx_seq_one_letter_code
_entity_poly.pdbx_strand_id
1 'polypeptide(L)' 'MNVASAVREDRLWQRHADMAKLGGTLKGGVNRQALSAEDAAARNLLGAWAKARGFTTFTDAIGNLFVRREGTDAQ' A
#
# COMPACT_ATOMS: atom_id res chain seq x y z
N MET A 1 -8.85 24.57 7.13
CA MET A 1 -7.81 23.53 7.31
C MET A 1 -7.79 22.70 6.03
N ASN A 2 -6.66 22.60 5.32
CA ASN A 2 -6.57 21.79 4.11
C ASN A 2 -6.26 20.34 4.52
N VAL A 3 -7.04 19.34 4.07
CA VAL A 3 -6.79 17.92 4.40
C VAL A 3 -5.39 17.47 3.97
N ALA A 4 -4.83 18.05 2.91
CA ALA A 4 -3.48 17.76 2.48
C ALA A 4 -2.43 18.05 3.56
N SER A 5 -2.65 19.06 4.44
CA SER A 5 -1.69 19.37 5.51
C SER A 5 -1.68 18.33 6.64
N ALA A 6 -2.65 17.41 6.69
CA ALA A 6 -2.64 16.26 7.60
C ALA A 6 -1.78 15.10 7.06
N VAL A 7 -1.30 15.18 5.81
CA VAL A 7 -0.41 14.19 5.21
C VAL A 7 1.04 14.57 5.53
N ARG A 8 1.77 13.63 6.14
CA ARG A 8 3.22 13.75 6.32
C ARG A 8 3.94 13.42 5.02
N GLU A 9 4.50 14.44 4.38
CA GLU A 9 5.16 14.37 3.07
C GLU A 9 6.35 13.40 3.07
N ASP A 10 7.25 13.55 4.05
CA ASP A 10 8.41 12.68 4.26
C ASP A 10 8.03 11.19 4.32
N ARG A 11 6.99 10.87 5.08
CA ARG A 11 6.47 9.51 5.23
C ARG A 11 5.85 9.01 3.92
N LEU A 12 5.15 9.87 3.18
CA LEU A 12 4.55 9.49 1.90
C LEU A 12 5.64 9.18 0.88
N TRP A 13 6.64 10.05 0.78
CA TRP A 13 7.76 9.88 -0.13
C TRP A 13 8.57 8.62 0.17
N GLN A 14 8.87 8.37 1.46
CA GLN A 14 9.55 7.15 1.87
C GLN A 14 8.77 5.89 1.45
N ARG A 15 7.44 5.91 1.53
CA ARG A 15 6.60 4.79 1.07
C ARG A 15 6.64 4.58 -0.43
N HIS A 16 6.71 5.66 -1.22
CA HIS A 16 6.92 5.54 -2.66
C HIS A 16 8.28 4.88 -2.95
N ALA A 17 9.34 5.34 -2.28
CA ALA A 17 10.67 4.78 -2.43
C ALA A 17 10.73 3.29 -2.01
N ASP A 18 10.12 2.92 -0.89
CA ASP A 18 10.09 1.53 -0.42
C ASP A 18 9.28 0.61 -1.35
N MET A 19 8.14 1.08 -1.84
CA MET A 19 7.32 0.34 -2.81
C MET A 19 8.03 0.16 -4.16
N ALA A 20 8.82 1.16 -4.59
CA ALA A 20 9.55 1.12 -5.87
C ALA A 20 10.69 0.09 -5.89
N LYS A 21 11.25 -0.26 -4.72
CA LYS A 21 12.29 -1.32 -4.61
C LYS A 21 11.76 -2.69 -5.05
N LEU A 22 10.47 -2.96 -4.83
CA LEU A 22 9.83 -4.23 -5.16
C LEU A 22 9.48 -4.26 -6.65
N GLY A 23 10.29 -4.96 -7.44
CA GLY A 23 10.23 -4.92 -8.92
C GLY A 23 11.03 -3.77 -9.54
N GLY A 24 11.92 -3.14 -8.78
CA GLY A 24 12.83 -2.11 -9.29
C GLY A 24 13.75 -2.66 -10.39
N THR A 25 13.93 -1.89 -11.46
CA THR A 25 14.76 -2.27 -12.62
C THR A 25 16.07 -1.49 -12.65
N LEU A 26 17.09 -2.02 -13.34
CA LEU A 26 18.38 -1.34 -13.52
C LEU A 26 18.26 0.02 -14.25
N LYS A 27 17.18 0.23 -15.01
CA LYS A 27 16.92 1.49 -15.73
C LYS A 27 16.14 2.51 -14.90
N GLY A 28 15.90 2.24 -13.62
CA GLY A 28 15.21 3.16 -12.70
C GLY A 28 13.67 3.10 -12.75
N GLY A 29 13.09 2.26 -13.61
CA GLY A 29 11.65 1.97 -13.62
C GLY A 29 11.27 0.83 -12.67
N VAL A 30 9.98 0.48 -12.65
CA VAL A 30 9.45 -0.67 -11.93
C VAL A 30 8.79 -1.62 -12.94
N ASN A 31 9.17 -2.89 -12.90
CA ASN A 31 8.45 -3.97 -13.57
C ASN A 31 7.85 -4.89 -12.50
N ARG A 32 6.54 -4.79 -12.30
CA ARG A 32 5.79 -5.56 -11.32
C ARG A 32 4.48 -6.01 -11.97
N GLN A 33 4.56 -7.16 -12.64
CA GLN A 33 3.43 -7.74 -13.34
C GLN A 33 2.42 -8.28 -12.32
N ALA A 34 1.13 -8.19 -12.65
CA ALA A 34 0.09 -8.73 -11.77
C ALA A 34 0.34 -10.21 -11.47
N LEU A 35 0.17 -10.59 -10.19
CA LEU A 35 0.36 -11.96 -9.70
C LEU A 35 1.80 -12.49 -9.72
N SER A 36 2.80 -11.63 -9.98
CA SER A 36 4.20 -12.01 -9.83
C SER A 36 4.63 -12.05 -8.36
N ALA A 37 5.82 -12.60 -8.09
CA ALA A 37 6.40 -12.58 -6.74
C ALA A 37 6.61 -11.14 -6.22
N GLU A 38 6.98 -10.22 -7.09
CA GLU A 38 7.16 -8.80 -6.78
C GLU A 38 5.81 -8.12 -6.47
N ASP A 39 4.74 -8.48 -7.17
CA ASP A 39 3.39 -7.99 -6.87
C ASP A 39 2.90 -8.53 -5.52
N ALA A 40 3.10 -9.83 -5.25
CA ALA A 40 2.79 -10.42 -3.95
C ALA A 40 3.56 -9.72 -2.81
N ALA A 41 4.86 -9.46 -3.00
CA ALA A 41 5.67 -8.72 -2.03
C ALA A 41 5.15 -7.29 -1.79
N ALA A 42 4.76 -6.59 -2.86
CA ALA A 42 4.21 -5.24 -2.79
C ALA A 42 2.90 -5.17 -2.02
N ARG A 43 1.99 -6.12 -2.29
CA ARG A 43 0.71 -6.27 -1.60
C ARG A 43 0.91 -6.60 -0.12
N ASN A 44 1.86 -7.47 0.19
CA ASN A 44 2.23 -7.80 1.57
C ASN A 44 2.80 -6.57 2.31
N LEU A 45 3.65 -5.77 1.67
CA LEU A 45 4.19 -4.53 2.24
C LEU A 45 3.07 -3.53 2.55
N LEU A 46 2.15 -3.31 1.61
CA LEU A 46 1.00 -2.44 1.82
C LEU A 46 0.12 -2.96 2.97
N GLY A 47 -0.15 -4.27 2.99
CA GLY A 47 -0.92 -4.92 4.05
C GLY A 47 -0.27 -4.78 5.43
N ALA A 48 1.06 -4.89 5.51
CA ALA A 48 1.81 -4.68 6.76
C ALA A 48 1.66 -3.23 7.27
N TRP A 49 1.74 -2.22 6.40
CA TRP A 49 1.52 -0.82 6.79
C TRP A 49 0.10 -0.53 7.26
N ALA A 50 -0.89 -1.24 6.73
CA ALA A 50 -2.27 -1.17 7.15
C ALA A 50 -2.47 -1.82 8.53
N LYS A 51 -1.99 -3.06 8.71
CA LYS A 51 -2.05 -3.79 9.97
C LYS A 51 -1.37 -3.05 11.12
N ALA A 52 -0.21 -2.43 10.86
CA ALA A 52 0.49 -1.60 11.86
C ALA A 52 -0.32 -0.37 12.33
N ARG A 53 -1.40 -0.01 11.64
CA ARG A 53 -2.36 1.03 12.04
C ARG A 53 -3.65 0.49 12.65
N GLY A 54 -3.75 -0.83 12.83
CA GLY A 54 -4.99 -1.48 13.26
C GLY A 54 -6.06 -1.53 12.17
N PHE A 55 -5.70 -1.36 10.89
CA PHE A 55 -6.65 -1.49 9.79
C PHE A 55 -6.76 -2.95 9.36
N THR A 56 -7.95 -3.36 8.93
CA THR A 56 -8.18 -4.69 8.38
C THR A 56 -7.82 -4.72 6.90
N THR A 57 -7.42 -5.89 6.42
CA THR A 57 -7.06 -6.13 5.02
C THR A 57 -7.76 -7.37 4.52
N PHE A 58 -8.35 -7.32 3.33
CA PHE A 58 -9.02 -8.48 2.73
C PHE A 58 -8.91 -8.42 1.20
N THR A 59 -9.17 -9.55 0.55
CA THR A 59 -9.20 -9.66 -0.91
C THR A 59 -10.54 -10.17 -1.38
N ASP A 60 -10.96 -9.76 -2.57
CA ASP A 60 -12.11 -10.37 -3.24
C ASP A 60 -11.68 -11.59 -4.08
N ALA A 61 -12.65 -12.20 -4.77
CA ALA A 61 -12.44 -13.40 -5.58
C ALA A 61 -11.50 -13.20 -6.79
N ILE A 62 -11.26 -11.95 -7.21
CA ILE A 62 -10.38 -11.63 -8.35
C ILE A 62 -9.06 -10.98 -7.91
N GLY A 63 -8.79 -10.94 -6.60
CA GLY A 63 -7.50 -10.53 -6.06
C GLY A 63 -7.32 -9.02 -5.89
N ASN A 64 -8.37 -8.22 -5.88
CA ASN A 64 -8.25 -6.83 -5.42
C ASN A 64 -7.89 -6.83 -3.94
N LEU A 65 -6.95 -5.96 -3.52
CA LEU A 65 -6.58 -5.80 -2.12
C LEU A 65 -7.28 -4.58 -1.53
N PHE A 66 -8.12 -4.80 -0.51
CA PHE A 66 -8.80 -3.76 0.24
C PHE A 66 -8.11 -3.51 1.58
N VAL A 67 -8.01 -2.24 1.95
CA VAL A 67 -7.60 -1.79 3.29
C VAL A 67 -8.78 -1.05 3.89
N ARG A 68 -9.28 -1.52 5.03
CA ARG A 68 -10.44 -0.95 5.70
C ARG A 68 -10.06 -0.37 7.05
N ARG A 69 -10.35 0.93 7.20
CA ARG A 69 -10.43 1.63 8.48
C ARG A 69 -11.90 1.77 8.81
N GLU A 70 -12.34 1.26 9.95
CA GLU A 70 -13.74 1.38 10.36
C GLU A 70 -14.17 2.85 10.51
N GLY A 71 -15.42 3.11 10.14
CA GLY A 71 -16.08 4.38 10.39
C GLY A 71 -16.43 4.55 11.86
N THR A 72 -16.85 5.76 12.23
CA THR A 72 -17.35 6.05 13.59
C THR A 72 -18.85 5.82 13.74
N ASP A 73 -19.57 5.68 12.63
CA ASP A 73 -21.00 5.40 12.64
C ASP A 73 -21.23 3.91 12.90
N ALA A 74 -21.92 3.62 14.01
CA ALA A 74 -22.35 2.29 14.38
C ALA A 74 -23.63 1.95 13.59
N GLN A 75 -23.48 1.62 12.32
CA GLN A 75 -24.57 1.05 11.54
C GLN A 75 -24.67 -0.46 11.77
#